data_AF-A0ABC8IR67-F1
#
_entry.id   AF-A0ABC8IR67-F1
#
_cell.length_a   1.000
_cell.length_b   1.000
_cell.length_c   1.000
_cell.angle_alpha   90.00
_cell.angle_beta   90.00
_cell.angle_gamma   90.00
#
_symmetry.space_group_name_H-M   'P 1'
#
loop_
_entity.id
_entity.type
_entity.pdbx_description
1 polymer ?
#
loop_
_entity_poly.entity_id
_entity_poly.type
_entity_poly.pdbx_seq_one_letter_code
_entity_poly.pdbx_strand_id
1 'polypeptide(L)'
;MAKDDARIQVALKEAESAKRATRNEMSKREEAEKWAKESENGYLNELKRRKETEKALKESKEQFEKMRSESETRIAESNMVIRELQCNYSLLMEELRRRRDENEELMIELSKVSKLKSKLEGEEMSSSKDPELPQYFICPITQVEINENYTIKNVINHKRTILSLQDVMEDPQVAADGFTYEREAICCWLDSGHETSPMTNKRLPHTSLVPNLSLRSAIQEWLQDSSSWIIEPDPLLCKKINQKQLEALSD
;
A
#
# COMPACT_ATOMS: atom_id res chain seq x y z
N MET A 1 87.27 77.02 36.50
CA MET A 1 86.97 76.06 37.59
C MET A 1 85.48 75.99 37.89
N ALA A 2 84.83 76.97 38.55
CA ALA A 2 83.39 76.85 38.89
C ALA A 2 82.41 76.89 37.69
N LYS A 3 82.73 77.65 36.62
CA LYS A 3 81.92 77.69 35.38
C LYS A 3 82.01 76.40 34.56
N ASP A 4 83.14 75.69 34.64
CA ASP A 4 83.38 74.46 33.91
C ASP A 4 82.63 73.29 34.57
N ASP A 5 82.60 73.27 35.91
CA ASP A 5 81.85 72.28 36.71
C ASP A 5 80.33 72.37 36.49
N ALA A 6 79.77 73.60 36.45
CA ALA A 6 78.34 73.80 36.14
C ALA A 6 77.97 73.33 34.72
N ARG A 7 78.85 73.53 33.73
CA ARG A 7 78.64 73.03 32.35
C ARG A 7 78.67 71.51 32.28
N ILE A 8 79.56 70.88 33.04
CA ILE A 8 79.64 69.41 33.14
C ILE A 8 78.36 68.83 33.76
N GLN A 9 77.82 69.46 34.81
CA GLN A 9 76.57 69.01 35.45
C GLN A 9 75.34 69.12 34.54
N VAL A 10 75.25 70.20 33.74
CA VAL A 10 74.19 70.33 32.73
C VAL A 10 74.30 69.24 31.67
N ALA A 11 75.50 69.00 31.14
CA ALA A 11 75.74 67.96 30.14
C ALA A 11 75.44 66.54 30.68
N LEU A 12 75.78 66.25 31.95
CA LEU A 12 75.45 64.98 32.60
C LEU A 12 73.94 64.79 32.74
N LYS A 13 73.20 65.83 33.17
CA LYS A 13 71.74 65.77 33.31
C LYS A 13 71.04 65.61 31.96
N GLU A 14 71.54 66.26 30.92
CA GLU A 14 71.07 66.09 29.54
C GLU A 14 71.38 64.69 29.00
N ALA A 15 72.57 64.15 29.28
CA ALA A 15 72.92 62.78 28.91
C ALA A 15 72.03 61.74 29.63
N GLU A 16 71.72 61.96 30.91
CA GLU A 16 70.80 61.09 31.66
C GLU A 16 69.35 61.19 31.16
N SER A 17 68.86 62.39 30.84
CA SER A 17 67.52 62.57 30.30
C SER A 17 67.40 61.94 28.91
N ALA A 18 68.42 62.09 28.06
CA ALA A 18 68.52 61.41 26.78
C ALA A 18 68.54 59.88 26.95
N LYS A 19 69.30 59.35 27.91
CA LYS A 19 69.36 57.91 28.22
C LYS A 19 68.00 57.36 28.72
N ARG A 20 67.24 58.15 29.47
CA ARG A 20 65.87 57.80 29.89
C ARG A 20 64.90 57.84 28.71
N ALA A 21 65.00 58.85 27.84
CA ALA A 21 64.17 58.97 26.65
C ALA A 21 64.40 57.79 25.69
N THR A 22 65.66 57.41 25.43
CA THR A 22 65.98 56.25 24.60
C THR A 22 65.48 54.94 25.21
N ARG A 23 65.60 54.75 26.53
CA ARG A 23 65.03 53.58 27.22
C ARG A 23 63.50 53.51 27.08
N ASN A 24 62.80 54.61 27.30
CA ASN A 24 61.34 54.65 27.15
C ASN A 24 60.91 54.39 25.71
N GLU A 25 61.66 54.92 24.73
CA GLU A 25 61.42 54.66 23.32
C GLU A 25 61.67 53.19 22.96
N MET A 26 62.71 52.56 23.50
CA MET A 26 62.93 51.12 23.34
C MET A 26 61.79 50.29 23.95
N SER A 27 61.32 50.64 25.15
CA SER A 27 60.19 49.95 25.80
C SER A 27 58.90 50.05 24.97
N LYS A 28 58.60 51.24 24.41
CA LYS A 28 57.45 51.42 23.51
C LYS A 28 57.57 50.59 22.23
N ARG A 29 58.78 50.46 21.69
CA ARG A 29 59.04 49.63 20.50
C ARG A 29 58.85 48.15 20.81
N GLU A 30 59.33 47.68 21.97
CA GLU A 30 59.12 46.30 22.42
C GLU A 30 57.63 45.97 22.61
N GLU A 31 56.86 46.88 23.22
CA GLU A 31 55.41 46.72 23.37
C GLU A 31 54.69 46.71 22.02
N ALA A 32 55.06 47.62 21.12
CA ALA A 32 54.50 47.66 19.76
C ALA A 32 54.83 46.39 18.97
N GLU A 33 56.05 45.86 19.09
CA GLU A 33 56.46 44.61 18.46
C GLU A 33 55.68 43.41 19.02
N LYS A 34 55.46 43.39 20.34
CA LYS A 34 54.63 42.36 20.99
C LYS A 34 53.20 42.40 20.45
N TRP A 35 52.59 43.58 20.39
CA TRP A 35 51.24 43.75 19.87
C TRP A 35 51.13 43.34 18.39
N ALA A 36 52.13 43.68 17.58
CA ALA A 36 52.19 43.26 16.18
C ALA A 36 52.24 41.73 16.04
N LYS A 37 53.08 41.05 16.83
CA LYS A 37 53.17 39.57 16.86
C LYS A 37 51.87 38.93 17.33
N GLU A 38 51.22 39.49 18.35
CA GLU A 38 49.93 38.99 18.84
C GLU A 38 48.84 39.13 17.79
N SER A 39 48.78 40.26 17.09
CA SER A 39 47.83 40.48 16.00
C SER A 39 48.09 39.55 14.82
N GLU A 40 49.35 39.32 14.45
CA GLU A 40 49.73 38.39 13.38
C GLU A 40 49.34 36.95 13.72
N ASN A 41 49.61 36.50 14.95
CA ASN A 41 49.19 35.19 15.43
C ASN A 41 47.66 35.04 15.44
N GLY A 42 46.93 36.08 15.85
CA GLY A 42 45.48 36.12 15.79
C GLY A 42 44.96 35.92 14.36
N TYR A 43 45.55 36.63 13.40
CA TYR A 43 45.20 36.49 11.98
C TYR A 43 45.49 35.09 11.43
N LEU A 44 46.64 34.51 11.75
CA LEU A 44 47.02 33.17 11.29
C LEU A 44 46.10 32.08 11.85
N ASN A 45 45.72 32.17 13.13
CA ASN A 45 44.78 31.24 13.76
C ASN A 45 43.39 31.31 13.11
N GLU A 46 42.91 32.52 12.84
CA GLU A 46 41.64 32.73 12.14
C GLU A 46 41.68 32.16 10.71
N LEU A 47 42.78 32.40 9.98
CA LEU A 47 42.98 31.85 8.63
C LEU A 47 42.98 30.31 8.64
N LYS A 48 43.61 29.70 9.65
CA LYS A 48 43.61 28.25 9.84
C LYS A 48 42.19 27.72 10.07
N ARG A 49 41.43 28.34 10.99
CA ARG A 49 40.02 27.99 11.22
C ARG A 49 39.19 28.09 9.94
N ARG A 50 39.36 29.16 9.16
CA ARG A 50 38.63 29.34 7.89
C ARG A 50 38.89 28.21 6.91
N LYS A 51 40.15 27.83 6.72
CA LYS A 51 40.53 26.70 5.86
C LYS A 51 39.92 25.38 6.33
N GLU A 52 39.92 25.13 7.63
CA GLU A 52 39.30 23.93 8.22
C GLU A 52 37.78 23.93 7.99
N THR A 53 37.11 25.08 8.21
CA THR A 53 35.66 25.19 7.99
C THR A 53 35.28 25.09 6.52
N GLU A 54 36.08 25.66 5.61
CA GLU A 54 35.86 25.57 4.17
C GLU A 54 36.01 24.13 3.69
N LYS A 55 37.03 23.42 4.20
CA LYS A 55 37.22 21.99 3.91
C LYS A 55 36.03 21.17 4.42
N ALA A 56 35.61 21.36 5.67
CA ALA A 56 34.45 20.67 6.23
C ALA A 56 33.16 20.97 5.46
N LEU A 57 32.96 22.23 5.04
CA LEU A 57 31.83 22.64 4.22
C LEU A 57 31.85 21.96 2.85
N LYS A 58 33.02 21.84 2.22
CA LYS A 58 33.19 21.14 0.95
C LYS A 58 32.83 19.66 1.08
N GLU A 59 33.34 18.99 2.11
CA GLU A 59 33.04 17.58 2.38
C GLU A 59 31.54 17.36 2.64
N SER A 60 30.91 18.24 3.43
CA SER A 60 29.47 18.18 3.67
C SER A 60 28.66 18.39 2.39
N LYS A 61 29.06 19.35 1.54
CA LYS A 61 28.41 19.59 0.25
C LYS A 61 28.50 18.38 -0.67
N GLU A 62 29.66 17.73 -0.74
CA GLU A 62 29.85 16.50 -1.53
C GLU A 62 28.95 15.36 -1.02
N GLN A 63 28.80 15.21 0.30
CA GLN A 63 27.88 14.24 0.88
C GLN A 63 26.41 14.53 0.53
N PHE A 64 25.99 15.79 0.60
CA PHE A 64 24.63 16.17 0.22
C PHE A 64 24.36 15.94 -1.26
N GLU A 65 25.31 16.25 -2.13
CA GLU A 65 25.17 16.01 -3.57
C GLU A 65 25.05 14.51 -3.88
N LYS A 66 25.83 13.67 -3.18
CA LYS A 66 25.71 12.21 -3.27
C LYS A 66 24.34 11.72 -2.81
N MET A 67 23.87 12.17 -1.64
CA MET A 67 22.56 11.79 -1.12
C MET A 67 21.43 12.22 -2.07
N ARG A 68 21.57 13.41 -2.66
CA ARG A 68 20.64 13.95 -3.64
C ARG A 68 20.60 13.07 -4.89
N SER A 69 21.75 12.76 -5.51
CA SER A 69 21.78 11.94 -6.73
C SER A 69 21.19 10.56 -6.49
N GLU A 70 21.51 9.91 -5.36
CA GLU A 70 20.90 8.63 -4.98
C GLU A 70 19.38 8.73 -4.80
N SER A 71 18.88 9.82 -4.21
CA SER A 71 17.44 10.04 -4.06
C SER A 71 16.75 10.27 -5.41
N GLU A 72 17.37 11.01 -6.32
CA GLU A 72 16.85 11.26 -7.67
C GLU A 72 16.78 9.95 -8.47
N THR A 73 17.80 9.09 -8.36
CA THR A 73 17.78 7.75 -8.98
C THR A 73 16.64 6.89 -8.42
N ARG A 74 16.46 6.83 -7.09
CA ARG A 74 15.35 6.06 -6.49
C ARG A 74 13.99 6.57 -6.93
N ILE A 75 13.82 7.89 -7.04
CA ILE A 75 12.58 8.49 -7.53
C ILE A 75 12.36 8.11 -9.01
N ALA A 76 13.41 8.14 -9.84
CA ALA A 76 13.32 7.74 -11.24
C ALA A 76 12.92 6.27 -11.41
N GLU A 77 13.52 5.37 -10.64
CA GLU A 77 13.18 3.94 -10.61
C GLU A 77 11.72 3.71 -10.19
N SER A 78 11.28 4.34 -9.09
CA SER A 78 9.88 4.25 -8.65
C SER A 78 8.92 4.79 -9.71
N ASN A 79 9.25 5.90 -10.37
CA ASN A 79 8.42 6.48 -11.43
C ASN A 79 8.33 5.58 -12.66
N MET A 80 9.37 4.78 -12.94
CA MET A 80 9.36 3.80 -14.03
C MET A 80 8.34 2.69 -13.75
N VAL A 81 8.37 2.12 -12.54
CA VAL A 81 7.43 1.07 -12.11
C VAL A 81 5.99 1.60 -12.11
N ILE A 82 5.76 2.83 -11.63
CA ILE A 82 4.43 3.45 -11.67
C ILE A 82 3.89 3.55 -13.09
N ARG A 83 4.72 3.97 -14.05
CA ARG A 83 4.30 4.06 -15.46
C ARG A 83 3.99 2.69 -16.06
N GLU A 84 4.79 1.68 -15.73
CA GLU A 84 4.57 0.31 -16.19
C GLU A 84 3.23 -0.23 -15.66
N LEU A 85 2.96 -0.06 -14.36
CA LEU A 85 1.68 -0.45 -13.76
C LEU A 85 0.50 0.30 -14.39
N GLN A 86 0.65 1.61 -14.62
CA GLN A 86 -0.36 2.41 -15.30
C GLN A 86 -0.64 1.92 -16.73
N CYS A 87 0.40 1.53 -17.47
CA CYS A 87 0.26 0.96 -18.81
C CYS A 87 -0.43 -0.39 -18.78
N ASN A 88 0.00 -1.30 -17.89
CA ASN A 88 -0.60 -2.62 -17.73
C ASN A 88 -2.08 -2.53 -17.36
N TYR A 89 -2.43 -1.62 -16.44
CA TYR A 89 -3.83 -1.38 -16.07
C TYR A 89 -4.65 -0.86 -17.25
N SER A 90 -4.12 0.09 -18.03
CA SER A 90 -4.78 0.59 -19.23
C SER A 90 -5.04 -0.52 -20.24
N LEU A 91 -4.03 -1.35 -20.53
CA LEU A 91 -4.14 -2.48 -21.45
C LEU A 91 -5.16 -3.52 -20.96
N LEU A 92 -5.14 -3.85 -19.67
CA LEU A 92 -6.10 -4.77 -19.06
C LEU A 92 -7.53 -4.24 -19.17
N MET A 93 -7.73 -2.94 -18.94
CA MET A 93 -9.06 -2.34 -19.05
C MET A 93 -9.59 -2.35 -20.48
N GLU A 94 -8.70 -2.19 -21.48
CA GLU A 94 -9.07 -2.28 -22.89
C GLU A 94 -9.38 -3.73 -23.31
N GLU A 95 -8.63 -4.71 -22.80
CA GLU A 95 -8.91 -6.14 -22.97
C GLU A 95 -10.28 -6.53 -22.40
N LEU A 96 -10.56 -6.12 -21.16
CA LEU A 96 -11.85 -6.39 -20.51
C LEU A 96 -13.02 -5.77 -21.27
N ARG A 97 -12.83 -4.57 -21.82
CA ARG A 97 -13.83 -3.91 -22.66
C ARG A 97 -14.09 -4.73 -23.93
N ARG A 98 -13.04 -5.18 -24.61
CA ARG A 98 -13.19 -6.02 -25.82
C ARG A 98 -13.93 -7.32 -25.53
N ARG A 99 -13.55 -8.02 -24.44
CA ARG A 99 -14.21 -9.26 -24.02
C ARG A 99 -15.68 -9.05 -23.67
N ARG A 100 -16.04 -7.89 -23.10
CA ARG A 100 -17.44 -7.50 -22.85
C ARG A 100 -18.21 -7.36 -24.17
N ASP A 101 -17.65 -6.62 -25.12
CA ASP A 101 -18.29 -6.37 -26.41
C ASP A 101 -18.48 -7.69 -27.19
N GLU A 102 -17.46 -8.57 -27.20
CA GLU A 102 -17.55 -9.92 -27.76
C GLU A 102 -18.65 -10.77 -27.09
N ASN A 103 -18.73 -10.73 -25.76
CA ASN A 103 -19.75 -11.48 -25.04
C ASN A 103 -21.16 -10.97 -25.36
N GLU A 104 -21.35 -9.65 -25.53
CA GLU A 104 -22.63 -9.07 -25.92
C GLU A 104 -23.03 -9.51 -27.34
N GLU A 105 -22.09 -9.52 -28.29
CA GLU A 105 -22.33 -10.04 -29.64
C GLU A 105 -22.70 -11.53 -29.63
N LEU A 106 -21.98 -12.35 -28.85
CA LEU A 106 -22.30 -13.77 -28.68
C LEU A 106 -23.68 -13.99 -28.04
N MET A 107 -24.10 -13.13 -27.12
CA MET A 107 -25.45 -13.20 -26.54
C MET A 107 -26.53 -12.90 -27.58
N ILE A 108 -26.29 -11.95 -28.48
CA ILE A 108 -27.18 -11.67 -29.61
C ILE A 108 -27.26 -12.89 -30.54
N GLU A 109 -26.13 -13.51 -30.89
CA GLU A 109 -26.10 -14.71 -31.72
C GLU A 109 -26.79 -15.91 -31.06
N LEU A 110 -26.57 -16.12 -29.75
CA LEU A 110 -27.29 -17.16 -29.00
C LEU A 110 -28.80 -16.93 -29.00
N SER A 111 -29.26 -15.68 -28.88
CA SER A 111 -30.68 -15.35 -29.01
C SER A 111 -31.22 -15.72 -30.39
N LYS A 112 -30.46 -15.47 -31.46
CA LYS A 112 -30.82 -15.86 -32.83
C LYS A 112 -30.89 -17.37 -32.97
N VAL A 113 -29.89 -18.10 -32.48
CA VAL A 113 -29.84 -19.57 -32.51
C VAL A 113 -31.00 -20.18 -31.72
N SER A 114 -31.33 -19.65 -30.54
CA SER A 114 -32.48 -20.12 -29.74
C SER A 114 -33.80 -19.96 -30.50
N LYS A 115 -33.99 -18.83 -31.20
CA LYS A 115 -35.19 -18.58 -32.02
C LYS A 115 -35.27 -19.49 -33.25
N LEU A 116 -34.12 -19.91 -33.80
CA LEU A 116 -34.07 -20.87 -34.90
C LEU A 116 -34.30 -22.29 -34.39
N LYS A 117 -33.75 -22.63 -33.22
CA LYS A 117 -33.97 -23.92 -32.53
C LYS A 117 -35.45 -24.14 -32.24
N SER A 118 -36.14 -23.14 -31.67
CA SER A 118 -37.58 -23.21 -31.43
C SER A 118 -38.45 -23.25 -32.71
N LYS A 119 -37.89 -22.91 -33.87
CA LYS A 119 -38.56 -23.02 -35.18
C LYS A 119 -38.32 -24.37 -35.86
N LEU A 120 -37.19 -25.03 -35.56
CA LEU A 120 -36.89 -26.39 -36.02
C LEU A 120 -37.52 -27.46 -35.12
N GLU A 121 -37.58 -27.22 -33.82
CA GLU A 121 -38.30 -28.02 -32.84
C GLU A 121 -39.79 -27.63 -32.87
N GLY A 122 -40.48 -28.03 -33.94
CA GLY A 122 -41.94 -28.02 -33.95
C GLY A 122 -42.50 -29.00 -32.92
N GLU A 123 -43.42 -28.50 -32.08
CA GLU A 123 -44.39 -29.27 -31.30
C GLU A 123 -43.84 -30.44 -30.46
N GLU A 124 -43.30 -30.16 -29.28
CA GLU A 124 -43.57 -30.99 -28.10
C GLU A 124 -43.99 -30.13 -26.91
N MET A 125 -45.28 -30.23 -26.58
CA MET A 125 -45.88 -29.79 -25.33
C MET A 125 -45.40 -30.73 -24.22
N SER A 126 -44.24 -30.48 -23.64
CA SER A 126 -43.94 -30.94 -22.29
C SER A 126 -43.15 -29.87 -21.55
N SER A 127 -43.78 -29.35 -20.51
CA SER A 127 -43.20 -28.45 -19.52
C SER A 127 -42.10 -29.20 -18.76
N SER A 128 -40.88 -29.28 -19.32
CA SER A 128 -39.69 -29.64 -18.55
C SER A 128 -39.39 -28.50 -17.58
N LYS A 129 -40.02 -28.55 -16.41
CA LYS A 129 -39.65 -27.68 -15.29
C LYS A 129 -38.32 -28.19 -14.76
N ASP A 130 -37.22 -27.69 -15.30
CA ASP A 130 -35.96 -27.74 -14.57
C ASP A 130 -36.18 -26.96 -13.25
N PRO A 131 -35.97 -27.55 -12.08
CA PRO A 131 -36.10 -26.83 -10.82
C PRO A 131 -34.95 -25.83 -10.70
N GLU A 132 -35.23 -24.57 -11.03
CA GLU A 132 -34.32 -23.46 -10.74
C GLU A 132 -34.14 -23.35 -9.22
N LEU A 133 -32.88 -23.20 -8.76
CA LEU A 133 -32.57 -23.02 -7.34
C LEU A 133 -33.30 -21.78 -6.81
N PRO A 134 -34.18 -21.91 -5.81
CA PRO A 134 -34.85 -20.75 -5.25
C PRO A 134 -33.84 -19.81 -4.58
N GLN A 135 -33.82 -18.54 -5.00
CA GLN A 135 -32.83 -17.55 -4.52
C GLN A 135 -32.80 -17.37 -3.00
N TYR A 136 -33.92 -17.63 -2.30
CA TYR A 136 -34.03 -17.52 -0.85
C TYR A 136 -33.30 -18.64 -0.08
N PHE A 137 -32.75 -19.64 -0.78
CA PHE A 137 -31.83 -20.62 -0.20
C PHE A 137 -30.39 -20.12 -0.10
N ILE A 138 -30.07 -19.00 -0.77
CA ILE A 138 -28.72 -18.44 -0.79
C ILE A 138 -28.53 -17.50 0.40
N CYS A 139 -27.41 -17.65 1.11
CA CYS A 139 -27.04 -16.74 2.19
C CYS A 139 -26.79 -15.33 1.64
N PRO A 140 -27.44 -14.28 2.18
CA PRO A 140 -27.19 -12.92 1.71
C PRO A 140 -25.80 -12.35 2.06
N ILE A 141 -25.11 -12.87 3.08
CA ILE A 141 -23.75 -12.42 3.49
C ILE A 141 -22.69 -12.85 2.48
N THR A 142 -22.84 -14.04 1.88
CA THR A 142 -21.88 -14.55 0.90
C THR A 142 -21.89 -13.74 -0.41
N GLN A 143 -22.85 -12.82 -0.59
CA GLN A 143 -22.88 -11.87 -1.70
C GLN A 143 -22.09 -10.57 -1.44
N VAL A 144 -21.67 -10.29 -0.19
CA VAL A 144 -21.08 -9.00 0.21
C VAL A 144 -19.56 -9.07 0.46
N GLU A 145 -19.00 -10.23 0.83
CA GLU A 145 -17.54 -10.41 1.06
C GLU A 145 -16.75 -10.89 -0.18
N ILE A 146 -17.29 -10.78 -1.39
CA ILE A 146 -16.64 -11.28 -2.63
C ILE A 146 -15.68 -10.23 -3.25
N ASN A 147 -14.95 -9.45 -2.44
CA ASN A 147 -14.29 -8.25 -2.99
C ASN A 147 -12.82 -8.35 -3.35
N GLU A 148 -12.04 -9.38 -3.00
CA GLU A 148 -10.61 -9.35 -3.40
C GLU A 148 -9.99 -10.65 -3.97
N ASN A 149 -10.56 -11.85 -3.80
CA ASN A 149 -9.88 -13.08 -4.25
C ASN A 149 -10.72 -14.14 -5.00
N TYR A 150 -12.01 -13.92 -5.27
CA TYR A 150 -12.88 -14.95 -5.87
C TYR A 150 -13.40 -14.65 -7.29
N THR A 151 -13.24 -13.44 -7.80
CA THR A 151 -13.73 -13.06 -9.15
C THR A 151 -13.02 -13.83 -10.26
N ILE A 152 -11.74 -14.22 -10.06
CA ILE A 152 -10.98 -14.98 -11.06
C ILE A 152 -11.42 -16.45 -11.13
N LYS A 153 -11.95 -17.05 -10.05
CA LYS A 153 -12.42 -18.44 -10.06
C LYS A 153 -13.79 -18.59 -10.73
N ASN A 154 -14.67 -17.60 -10.63
CA ASN A 154 -16.04 -17.70 -11.14
C ASN A 154 -16.24 -17.26 -12.59
N VAL A 155 -15.28 -16.55 -13.19
CA VAL A 155 -15.31 -16.23 -14.63
C VAL A 155 -14.96 -17.45 -15.49
N ILE A 156 -14.15 -18.39 -14.96
CA ILE A 156 -13.73 -19.60 -15.69
C ILE A 156 -14.82 -20.68 -15.70
N ASN A 157 -15.76 -20.66 -14.74
CA ASN A 157 -16.88 -21.62 -14.69
C ASN A 157 -18.13 -21.16 -15.45
N HIS A 158 -18.07 -20.06 -16.20
CA HIS A 158 -19.24 -19.51 -16.88
C HIS A 158 -19.49 -20.15 -18.25
N LYS A 159 -19.82 -21.45 -18.24
CA LYS A 159 -20.71 -22.10 -19.23
C LYS A 159 -21.10 -23.49 -18.70
N ARG A 160 -22.35 -23.59 -18.21
CA ARG A 160 -23.02 -24.81 -17.74
C ARG A 160 -22.42 -25.46 -16.49
N THR A 161 -22.64 -24.89 -15.31
CA THR A 161 -22.83 -25.70 -14.11
C THR A 161 -23.71 -24.91 -13.15
N ILE A 162 -24.79 -25.55 -12.72
CA ILE A 162 -25.54 -25.39 -11.48
C ILE A 162 -24.84 -24.42 -10.51
N LEU A 163 -25.56 -23.38 -10.04
CA LEU A 163 -25.19 -22.63 -8.83
C LEU A 163 -24.62 -23.63 -7.83
N SER A 164 -23.35 -23.48 -7.45
CA SER A 164 -22.67 -24.44 -6.60
C SER A 164 -23.56 -24.71 -5.38
N LEU A 165 -23.84 -25.97 -5.07
CA LEU A 165 -24.52 -26.36 -3.83
C LEU A 165 -23.84 -25.77 -2.58
N GLN A 166 -22.60 -25.27 -2.71
CA GLN A 166 -21.89 -24.50 -1.68
C GLN A 166 -22.54 -23.16 -1.31
N ASP A 167 -23.38 -22.58 -2.18
CA ASP A 167 -24.01 -21.29 -1.92
C ASP A 167 -25.35 -21.42 -1.17
N VAL A 168 -25.86 -22.64 -0.98
CA VAL A 168 -27.09 -22.95 -0.25
C VAL A 168 -26.83 -23.00 1.26
N MET A 169 -27.69 -22.34 2.05
CA MET A 169 -27.59 -22.36 3.52
C MET A 169 -27.77 -23.78 4.08
N GLU A 170 -26.87 -24.21 4.95
CA GLU A 170 -26.97 -25.46 5.71
C GLU A 170 -27.68 -25.23 7.04
N ASP A 171 -27.35 -24.13 7.74
CA ASP A 171 -27.94 -23.78 9.03
C ASP A 171 -28.46 -22.32 9.03
N PRO A 172 -29.64 -22.08 8.43
CA PRO A 172 -30.20 -20.74 8.34
C PRO A 172 -30.61 -20.19 9.72
N GLN A 173 -30.07 -19.01 10.07
CA GLN A 173 -30.28 -18.27 11.32
C GLN A 173 -30.87 -16.88 11.04
N VAL A 174 -31.93 -16.51 11.73
CA VAL A 174 -32.56 -15.19 11.63
C VAL A 174 -31.89 -14.22 12.60
N ALA A 175 -31.45 -13.07 12.09
CA ALA A 175 -30.93 -11.98 12.89
C ALA A 175 -32.02 -10.96 13.28
N ALA A 176 -31.66 -9.98 14.13
CA ALA A 176 -32.57 -8.99 14.68
C ALA A 176 -33.22 -8.05 13.64
N ASP A 177 -32.66 -8.00 12.43
CA ASP A 177 -33.18 -7.25 11.29
C ASP A 177 -34.24 -8.03 10.49
N GLY A 178 -34.48 -9.30 10.83
CA GLY A 178 -35.43 -10.18 10.16
C GLY A 178 -34.88 -10.89 8.92
N PHE A 179 -33.58 -10.73 8.60
CA PHE A 179 -32.93 -11.48 7.53
C PHE A 179 -32.41 -12.82 8.03
N THR A 180 -32.35 -13.79 7.13
CA THR A 180 -31.80 -15.12 7.41
C THR A 180 -30.42 -15.25 6.80
N TYR A 181 -29.48 -15.78 7.57
CA TYR A 181 -28.07 -15.91 7.25
C TYR A 181 -27.57 -17.32 7.57
N GLU A 182 -26.50 -17.75 6.92
CA GLU A 182 -25.77 -18.96 7.34
C GLU A 182 -25.15 -18.73 8.72
N ARG A 183 -25.30 -19.70 9.64
CA ARG A 183 -24.85 -19.58 11.03
C ARG A 183 -23.39 -19.16 11.12
N GLU A 184 -22.52 -19.83 10.37
CA GLU A 184 -21.09 -19.58 10.42
C GLU A 184 -20.74 -18.18 9.92
N ALA A 185 -21.38 -17.73 8.84
CA ALA A 185 -21.14 -16.41 8.26
C ALA A 185 -21.57 -15.28 9.20
N ILE A 186 -22.77 -15.36 9.79
CA ILE A 186 -23.24 -14.30 10.70
C ILE A 186 -22.49 -14.32 12.04
N CYS A 187 -22.08 -15.49 12.55
CA CYS A 187 -21.25 -15.56 13.74
C CYS A 187 -19.88 -14.91 13.49
N CYS A 188 -19.19 -15.26 12.40
CA CYS A 188 -17.91 -14.64 12.03
C CYS A 188 -18.03 -13.12 11.86
N TRP A 189 -19.12 -12.64 11.26
CA TRP A 189 -19.39 -11.21 11.11
C TRP A 189 -19.49 -10.48 12.46
N LEU A 190 -20.26 -11.04 13.40
CA LEU A 190 -20.44 -10.47 14.74
C LEU A 190 -19.16 -10.59 15.59
N ASP A 191 -18.46 -11.72 15.51
CA ASP A 191 -17.20 -11.97 16.22
C ASP A 191 -16.06 -11.05 15.75
N SER A 192 -16.12 -10.58 14.50
CA SER A 192 -15.20 -9.57 13.95
C SER A 192 -15.45 -8.16 14.49
N GLY A 193 -16.43 -7.99 15.39
CA GLY A 193 -16.74 -6.71 16.04
C GLY A 193 -17.78 -5.86 15.32
N HIS A 194 -18.45 -6.39 14.28
CA HIS A 194 -19.53 -5.68 13.61
C HIS A 194 -20.84 -5.79 14.40
N GLU A 195 -21.46 -4.65 14.70
CA GLU A 195 -22.82 -4.58 15.30
C GLU A 195 -23.91 -4.25 14.27
N THR A 196 -23.60 -4.37 12.99
CA THR A 196 -24.48 -3.98 11.88
C THR A 196 -25.01 -5.19 11.12
N SER A 197 -26.16 -5.03 10.48
CA SER A 197 -26.74 -5.99 9.55
C SER A 197 -25.85 -6.09 8.31
N PRO A 198 -25.39 -7.29 7.93
CA PRO A 198 -24.64 -7.49 6.69
C PRO A 198 -25.39 -7.06 5.43
N MET A 199 -26.73 -7.12 5.46
CA MET A 199 -27.57 -6.78 4.31
C MET A 199 -27.93 -5.30 4.20
N THR A 200 -28.22 -4.68 5.34
CA THR A 200 -28.75 -3.31 5.35
C THR A 200 -27.73 -2.29 5.85
N ASN A 201 -26.60 -2.76 6.38
CA ASN A 201 -25.57 -1.97 7.05
C ASN A 201 -26.10 -1.07 8.19
N LYS A 202 -27.26 -1.42 8.76
CA LYS A 202 -27.88 -0.74 9.90
C LYS A 202 -27.53 -1.46 11.19
N ARG A 203 -27.39 -0.73 12.30
CA ARG A 203 -27.12 -1.33 13.61
C ARG A 203 -28.22 -2.30 14.01
N LEU A 204 -27.83 -3.52 14.39
CA LEU A 204 -28.75 -4.53 14.87
C LEU A 204 -29.28 -4.15 16.27
N PRO A 205 -30.60 -4.29 16.53
CA PRO A 205 -31.15 -4.07 17.87
C PRO A 205 -30.55 -4.99 18.95
N HIS A 206 -30.18 -6.22 18.57
CA HIS A 206 -29.50 -7.20 19.41
C HIS A 206 -28.70 -8.18 18.53
N THR A 207 -27.76 -8.90 19.14
CA THR A 207 -26.91 -9.90 18.45
C THR A 207 -27.41 -11.34 18.61
N SER A 208 -28.56 -11.57 19.26
CA SER A 208 -29.12 -12.92 19.37
C SER A 208 -29.66 -13.41 18.03
N LEU A 209 -29.28 -14.64 17.67
CA LEU A 209 -29.70 -15.34 16.46
C LEU A 209 -30.76 -16.38 16.79
N VAL A 210 -31.75 -16.52 15.91
CA VAL A 210 -32.86 -17.49 16.07
C VAL A 210 -32.85 -18.48 14.90
N PRO A 211 -32.79 -19.80 15.13
CA PRO A 211 -32.77 -20.77 14.04
C PRO A 211 -34.02 -20.73 13.16
N ASN A 212 -33.86 -20.65 11.84
CA ASN A 212 -34.95 -20.74 10.86
C ASN A 212 -35.20 -22.21 10.48
N LEU A 213 -35.89 -22.93 11.35
CA LEU A 213 -36.21 -24.35 11.15
C LEU A 213 -37.02 -24.60 9.88
N SER A 214 -37.97 -23.71 9.56
CA SER A 214 -38.81 -23.84 8.37
C SER A 214 -38.01 -23.77 7.07
N LEU A 215 -37.08 -22.81 6.97
CA LEU A 215 -36.22 -22.68 5.80
C LEU A 215 -35.25 -23.86 5.67
N ARG A 216 -34.68 -24.31 6.78
CA ARG A 216 -33.83 -25.51 6.81
C ARG A 216 -34.57 -26.75 6.29
N SER A 217 -35.82 -26.97 6.71
CA SER A 217 -36.62 -28.08 6.21
C SER A 217 -36.91 -27.96 4.71
N ALA A 218 -37.24 -26.75 4.23
CA ALA A 218 -37.49 -26.52 2.81
C ALA A 218 -36.23 -26.76 1.94
N ILE A 219 -35.06 -26.37 2.43
CA ILE A 219 -33.77 -26.65 1.77
C ILE A 219 -33.51 -28.16 1.70
N GLN A 220 -33.72 -28.86 2.81
CA GLN A 220 -33.50 -30.31 2.88
C GLN A 220 -34.45 -31.08 1.95
N GLU A 221 -35.72 -30.70 1.91
CA GLU A 221 -36.71 -31.27 0.98
C GLU A 221 -36.30 -31.04 -0.48
N TRP A 222 -35.89 -29.81 -0.82
CA TRP A 222 -35.43 -29.47 -2.17
C TRP A 222 -34.18 -30.25 -2.58
N LEU A 223 -33.22 -30.45 -1.68
CA LEU A 223 -32.02 -31.26 -1.94
C LEU A 223 -32.35 -32.75 -2.14
N GLN A 224 -33.31 -33.27 -1.38
CA GLN A 224 -33.78 -34.66 -1.52
C GLN A 224 -34.48 -34.88 -2.86
N ASP A 225 -35.37 -33.97 -3.26
CA ASP A 225 -36.05 -34.01 -4.55
C ASP A 225 -35.08 -33.82 -5.73
N SER A 226 -34.01 -33.04 -5.52
CA SER A 226 -32.97 -32.78 -6.53
C SER A 226 -31.89 -33.87 -6.60
N SER A 227 -31.89 -34.85 -5.67
CA SER A 227 -30.85 -35.88 -5.56
C SER A 227 -30.75 -36.80 -6.79
N SER A 228 -31.77 -36.82 -7.67
CA SER A 228 -31.69 -37.54 -8.95
C SER A 228 -30.93 -36.79 -10.05
N TRP A 229 -30.59 -35.51 -9.84
CA TRP A 229 -29.88 -34.63 -10.80
C TRP A 229 -28.49 -34.15 -10.33
N ILE A 230 -28.11 -34.46 -9.09
CA ILE A 230 -26.79 -34.09 -8.54
C ILE A 230 -25.75 -35.09 -9.04
N ILE A 231 -25.01 -34.69 -10.08
CA ILE A 231 -23.78 -35.38 -10.49
C ILE A 231 -22.71 -34.96 -9.47
N GLU A 232 -22.26 -35.87 -8.60
CA GLU A 232 -21.08 -35.61 -7.76
C GLU A 232 -19.88 -35.26 -8.66
N PRO A 233 -19.09 -34.22 -8.34
CA PRO A 233 -17.86 -33.96 -9.07
C PRO A 233 -16.88 -35.12 -8.88
N ASP A 234 -16.35 -35.65 -9.99
CA ASP A 234 -15.40 -36.76 -10.01
C ASP A 234 -14.26 -36.56 -8.99
N PRO A 235 -14.10 -37.45 -7.99
CA PRO A 235 -13.05 -37.38 -6.98
C PRO A 235 -11.62 -37.28 -7.56
N LEU A 236 -11.42 -37.68 -8.82
CA LEU A 236 -10.13 -37.63 -9.50
C LEU A 236 -9.78 -36.23 -10.02
N LEU A 237 -10.75 -35.34 -10.21
CA LEU A 237 -10.53 -33.98 -10.72
C LEU A 237 -9.91 -33.08 -9.64
N CYS A 238 -10.36 -33.22 -8.38
CA CYS A 238 -9.84 -32.47 -7.24
C CYS A 238 -8.36 -32.76 -6.95
N LYS A 239 -7.91 -34.01 -7.17
CA LYS A 239 -6.52 -34.42 -6.96
C LYS A 239 -5.55 -33.82 -7.98
N LYS A 240 -5.97 -33.68 -9.24
CA LYS A 240 -5.12 -33.11 -10.32
C LYS A 240 -4.91 -31.61 -10.16
N ILE A 241 -5.86 -30.88 -9.58
CA ILE A 241 -5.75 -29.43 -9.36
C ILE A 241 -4.75 -29.14 -8.24
N ASN A 242 -4.81 -29.88 -7.12
CA ASN A 242 -3.85 -29.71 -6.03
C ASN A 242 -2.42 -30.06 -6.43
N GLN A 243 -2.22 -31.06 -7.30
CA GLN A 243 -0.88 -31.47 -7.73
C GLN A 243 -0.19 -30.41 -8.60
N LYS A 244 -0.92 -29.76 -9.52
CA LYS A 244 -0.38 -28.65 -10.33
C LYS A 244 -0.12 -27.37 -9.52
N GLN A 245 -0.84 -27.16 -8.42
CA GLN A 245 -0.63 -25.99 -7.55
C GLN A 245 0.59 -26.14 -6.65
N LEU A 246 0.93 -27.37 -6.24
CA LEU A 246 2.16 -27.66 -5.49
C LEU A 246 3.43 -27.47 -6.35
N GLU A 247 3.35 -27.75 -7.66
CA GLU A 247 4.47 -27.56 -8.59
C GLU A 247 4.68 -26.07 -8.95
N ALA A 248 3.63 -25.23 -8.90
CA ALA A 248 3.72 -23.79 -9.20
C ALA A 248 4.18 -22.92 -8.01
N LEU A 249 4.37 -23.51 -6.83
CA LEU A 249 4.90 -22.83 -5.63
C LEU A 249 6.35 -23.23 -5.33
N SER A 250 6.97 -24.06 -6.18
CA SER A 250 8.36 -24.52 -6.04
C SER A 250 9.34 -23.94 -7.07
N ASP A 251 8.89 -23.03 -7.94
CA ASP A 251 9.71 -22.22 -8.87
C ASP A 251 9.58 -20.73 -8.53
#